data_AF-A0A3M0NNS0-F1
#
_entry.id   AF-A0A3M0NNS0-F1
#
_cell.length_a   1.000
_cell.length_b   1.000
_cell.length_c   1.000
_cell.angle_alpha   90.00
_cell.angle_beta   90.00
_cell.angle_gamma   90.00
#
_symmetry.space_group_name_H-M   'P 1'
#
loop_
_entity.id
_entity.type
_entity.pdbx_description
1 polymer ?
#
loop_
_entity_poly.entity_id
_entity_poly.type
_entity_poly.pdbx_seq_one_letter_code
_entity_poly.pdbx_strand_id
1 'polypeptide(L)'
;MSLHRQVHFEAVYDKHDFIGLVFLAENSEAVYLMFLATVSKKRNQGYGSKILTQLKKRFAPKNIIIDIEPVNEKAVNYRQRLKRLSFYEKNGFRQTSNYLVDDGGAFSILTSGKKFNVKKFSHLLKWLSFGLYKFEIK
;
A
#
# COMPACT_ATOMS: atom_id res chain seq x y z
N MET A 1 0.34 21.61 -4.86
CA MET A 1 0.70 21.12 -3.50
C MET A 1 -0.52 20.45 -2.90
N SER A 2 -0.35 19.38 -2.12
CA SER A 2 -1.46 18.70 -1.43
C SER A 2 -1.98 19.54 -0.26
N LEU A 3 -3.27 19.39 0.07
CA LEU A 3 -3.89 19.99 1.26
C LEU A 3 -3.26 19.48 2.57
N HIS A 4 -2.72 18.27 2.52
CA HIS A 4 -2.05 17.59 3.62
C HIS A 4 -0.56 17.38 3.27
N ARG A 5 0.34 18.00 4.03
CA ARG A 5 1.80 17.90 3.79
C ARG A 5 2.34 16.47 3.87
N GLN A 6 1.65 15.59 4.57
CA GLN A 6 2.02 14.18 4.76
C GLN A 6 1.37 13.26 3.71
N VAL A 7 0.88 13.84 2.61
CA VAL A 7 0.35 13.12 1.44
C VAL A 7 1.27 13.38 0.26
N HIS A 8 1.74 12.30 -0.36
CA HIS A 8 2.77 12.31 -1.38
C HIS A 8 2.26 11.58 -2.62
N PHE A 9 2.18 12.30 -3.75
CA PHE A 9 1.93 11.73 -5.07
C PHE A 9 3.17 11.94 -5.92
N GLU A 10 3.91 10.87 -6.17
CA GLU A 10 5.28 10.95 -6.68
C GLU A 10 5.46 10.11 -7.95
N ALA A 11 6.16 10.68 -8.92
CA ALA A 11 6.67 9.96 -10.06
C ALA A 11 7.99 9.27 -9.70
N VAL A 12 8.16 8.03 -10.17
CA VAL A 12 9.38 7.25 -10.00
C VAL A 12 10.13 7.23 -11.31
N TYR A 13 11.41 7.63 -11.25
CA TYR A 13 12.31 7.62 -12.39
C TYR A 13 13.53 6.72 -12.13
N ASP A 14 14.03 6.12 -13.20
CA ASP A 14 15.38 5.56 -13.26
C ASP A 14 16.19 6.45 -14.21
N LYS A 15 16.98 7.37 -13.63
CA LYS A 15 17.59 8.49 -14.35
C LYS A 15 16.54 9.34 -15.06
N HIS A 16 16.42 9.22 -16.38
CA HIS A 16 15.46 9.96 -17.22
C HIS A 16 14.25 9.12 -17.62
N ASP A 17 14.26 7.81 -17.35
CA ASP A 17 13.17 6.90 -17.71
C ASP A 17 12.06 6.96 -16.67
N PHE A 18 10.84 7.30 -17.10
CA PHE A 18 9.66 7.18 -16.25
C PHE A 18 9.33 5.70 -15.99
N ILE A 19 9.38 5.29 -14.72
CA ILE A 19 9.12 3.92 -14.29
C ILE A 19 7.69 3.74 -13.80
N GLY A 20 7.11 4.76 -13.18
CA GLY A 20 5.77 4.67 -12.62
C GLY A 20 5.48 5.73 -11.57
N LEU A 21 4.53 5.42 -10.68
CA LEU A 21 4.08 6.34 -9.66
C LEU A 21 3.80 5.63 -8.33
N VAL A 22 3.85 6.41 -7.26
CA VAL A 22 3.36 6.02 -5.94
C VAL A 22 2.45 7.10 -5.38
N PHE A 23 1.42 6.66 -4.66
CA PHE A 23 0.57 7.56 -3.87
C PHE A 23 0.50 7.03 -2.44
N LEU A 24 0.94 7.86 -1.49
CA LEU A 24 1.03 7.47 -0.10
C LEU A 24 0.66 8.61 0.85
N ALA A 25 0.19 8.24 2.03
CA ALA A 25 -0.06 9.14 3.15
C ALA A 25 0.67 8.63 4.39
N GLU A 26 1.13 9.51 5.27
CA GLU A 26 1.84 9.09 6.48
C GLU A 26 1.37 9.84 7.73
N ASN A 27 1.57 9.19 8.88
CA ASN A 27 1.50 9.82 10.20
C ASN A 27 2.80 9.55 11.00
N SER A 28 2.77 9.73 12.31
CA SER A 28 3.95 9.52 13.16
C SER A 28 4.45 8.07 13.21
N GLU A 29 3.61 7.08 12.91
CA GLU A 29 3.91 5.65 13.13
C GLU A 29 3.87 4.79 11.85
N ALA A 30 3.08 5.19 10.86
CA ALA A 30 2.84 4.38 9.68
C ALA A 30 2.74 5.21 8.39
N VAL A 31 2.99 4.51 7.28
CA VAL A 31 2.78 4.99 5.92
C VAL A 31 1.76 4.09 5.26
N TYR A 32 0.70 4.66 4.71
CA TYR A 32 -0.26 3.96 3.89
C TYR A 32 0.08 4.17 2.41
N LEU A 33 0.49 3.10 1.73
CA LEU A 33 0.80 3.12 0.31
C LEU A 33 -0.46 2.70 -0.47
N MET A 34 -1.26 3.69 -0.85
CA MET A 34 -2.54 3.52 -1.56
C MET A 34 -2.34 3.01 -2.99
N PHE A 35 -1.33 3.54 -3.69
CA PHE A 35 -1.05 3.11 -5.06
C PHE A 35 0.44 2.92 -5.29
N LEU A 36 0.77 1.82 -5.96
CA LEU A 36 2.07 1.54 -6.56
C LEU A 36 1.81 1.02 -7.98
N ALA A 37 2.17 1.82 -8.98
CA ALA A 37 1.99 1.46 -10.37
C ALA A 37 3.32 1.58 -11.12
N THR A 38 3.63 0.58 -11.94
CA THR A 38 4.75 0.61 -12.88
C THR A 38 4.24 0.52 -14.31
N VAL A 39 4.93 1.22 -15.23
CA VAL A 39 4.66 1.17 -16.67
C VAL A 39 4.69 -0.28 -17.14
N SER A 40 3.71 -0.70 -17.93
CA SER A 40 3.54 -2.09 -18.37
C SER A 40 4.81 -2.69 -18.98
N LYS A 41 5.50 -1.92 -19.83
CA LYS A 41 6.77 -2.30 -20.49
C LYS A 41 7.96 -2.48 -19.52
N LYS A 42 7.87 -1.95 -18.29
CA LYS A 42 8.91 -2.05 -17.25
C LYS A 42 8.55 -3.08 -16.16
N ARG A 43 7.40 -3.76 -16.27
CA ARG A 43 7.00 -4.82 -15.33
C ARG A 43 7.95 -6.03 -15.43
N ASN A 44 8.05 -6.80 -14.35
CA ASN A 44 8.93 -7.98 -14.23
C ASN A 44 10.45 -7.68 -14.34
N GLN A 45 10.87 -6.41 -14.33
CA GLN A 45 12.29 -6.00 -14.32
C GLN A 45 12.79 -5.63 -12.90
N GLY A 46 12.04 -6.01 -11.86
CA GLY A 46 12.40 -5.76 -10.45
C GLY A 46 12.11 -4.35 -9.92
N TYR A 47 11.60 -3.42 -10.74
CA TYR A 47 11.32 -2.05 -10.30
C TYR A 47 10.35 -1.95 -9.13
N GLY A 48 9.28 -2.75 -9.11
CA GLY A 48 8.34 -2.76 -7.98
C GLY A 48 9.04 -3.07 -6.64
N SER A 49 9.91 -4.08 -6.62
CA SER A 49 10.69 -4.43 -5.43
C SER A 49 11.72 -3.35 -5.05
N LYS A 50 12.37 -2.73 -6.03
CA LYS A 50 13.29 -1.61 -5.79
C LYS A 50 12.54 -0.42 -5.15
N ILE A 51 11.37 -0.06 -5.67
CA ILE A 51 10.52 1.01 -5.13
C ILE A 51 10.16 0.70 -3.68
N LEU A 52 9.61 -0.49 -3.40
CA LEU A 52 9.26 -0.90 -2.03
C LEU A 52 10.46 -0.87 -1.09
N THR A 53 11.65 -1.26 -1.56
CA THR A 53 12.89 -1.18 -0.78
C THR A 53 13.27 0.27 -0.45
N GLN A 54 13.18 1.18 -1.42
CA GLN A 54 13.48 2.60 -1.20
C GLN A 54 12.45 3.26 -0.27
N LEU A 55 11.17 2.95 -0.42
CA LEU A 55 10.13 3.44 0.48
C LEU A 55 10.36 2.97 1.92
N LYS A 56 10.68 1.69 2.13
CA LYS A 56 11.00 1.16 3.47
C LYS A 56 12.21 1.86 4.10
N LYS A 57 13.23 2.20 3.30
CA LYS A 57 14.40 2.97 3.78
C LYS A 57 14.03 4.41 4.13
N ARG A 58 13.32 5.09 3.22
CA ARG A 58 12.92 6.50 3.37
C ARG A 58 12.07 6.74 4.61
N PHE A 59 11.12 5.84 4.87
CA PHE A 59 10.16 6.02 5.96
C PHE A 59 10.54 5.30 7.24
N ALA A 60 11.71 4.65 7.32
CA ALA A 60 12.18 4.04 8.56
C ALA A 60 12.22 5.08 9.70
N PRO A 61 11.76 4.73 10.92
CA PRO A 61 11.37 3.39 11.39
C PRO A 61 9.88 3.04 11.20
N LYS A 62 9.10 3.83 10.44
CA LYS A 62 7.66 3.61 10.23
C LYS A 62 7.40 2.34 9.42
N ASN A 63 6.26 1.73 9.68
CA ASN A 63 5.80 0.58 8.91
C ASN A 63 5.00 1.04 7.69
N ILE A 64 5.17 0.35 6.57
CA ILE A 64 4.32 0.54 5.39
C ILE A 64 3.13 -0.42 5.50
N ILE A 65 1.94 0.12 5.30
CA ILE A 65 0.66 -0.56 5.26
C ILE A 65 0.16 -0.47 3.82
N ILE A 66 -0.38 -1.58 3.33
CA ILE A 66 -1.12 -1.68 2.08
C ILE A 66 -2.35 -2.52 2.32
N ASP A 67 -3.30 -2.42 1.42
CA ASP A 67 -4.45 -3.29 1.31
C ASP A 67 -4.47 -3.92 -0.09
N ILE A 68 -4.91 -5.17 -0.18
CA ILE A 68 -5.04 -5.88 -1.45
C ILE A 68 -6.37 -6.63 -1.49
N GLU A 69 -6.88 -6.89 -2.70
CA GLU A 69 -8.02 -7.80 -2.86
C GLU A 69 -7.73 -9.15 -2.16
N PRO A 70 -8.66 -9.67 -1.34
CA PRO A 70 -8.47 -10.92 -0.63
C PRO A 70 -8.37 -12.07 -1.63
N VAL A 71 -7.48 -13.01 -1.34
CA VAL A 71 -7.34 -14.23 -2.13
C VAL A 71 -8.62 -15.06 -1.97
N ASN A 72 -9.39 -15.15 -3.04
CA ASN A 72 -10.64 -15.90 -3.12
C ASN A 72 -10.61 -16.76 -4.38
N GLU A 73 -10.65 -18.08 -4.21
CA GLU A 73 -10.59 -19.06 -5.30
C GLU A 73 -11.76 -18.94 -6.29
N LYS A 74 -12.90 -18.41 -5.83
CA LYS A 74 -14.08 -18.17 -6.65
C LYS A 74 -14.00 -16.88 -7.47
N ALA A 75 -12.99 -16.04 -7.25
CA ALA A 75 -12.83 -14.81 -8.01
C ALA A 75 -12.28 -15.07 -9.41
N VAL A 76 -12.87 -14.43 -10.43
CA VAL A 76 -12.41 -14.53 -11.83
C VAL A 76 -10.92 -14.20 -11.98
N ASN A 77 -10.40 -13.26 -11.17
CA ASN A 77 -9.00 -12.85 -11.16
C ASN A 77 -8.15 -13.54 -10.07
N TYR A 78 -8.54 -14.72 -9.56
CA TYR A 78 -7.85 -15.46 -8.50
C TYR A 78 -6.32 -15.55 -8.70
N ARG A 79 -5.86 -15.95 -9.89
CA ARG A 79 -4.42 -16.05 -10.21
C ARG A 79 -3.68 -14.71 -10.09
N GLN A 80 -4.35 -13.60 -10.39
CA GLN A 80 -3.75 -12.26 -10.25
C GLN A 80 -3.66 -11.85 -8.78
N ARG A 81 -4.68 -12.17 -7.97
CA ARG A 81 -4.68 -11.92 -6.52
C ARG A 81 -3.57 -12.69 -5.81
N LEU A 82 -3.37 -13.97 -6.16
CA LEU A 82 -2.25 -14.78 -5.66
C LEU A 82 -0.89 -14.17 -6.02
N LYS A 83 -0.71 -13.72 -7.27
CA LYS A 83 0.54 -13.06 -7.70
C LYS A 83 0.78 -11.77 -6.93
N ARG A 84 -0.28 -10.99 -6.65
CA ARG A 84 -0.17 -9.75 -5.88
C ARG A 84 0.26 -10.03 -4.44
N LEU A 85 -0.39 -10.99 -3.76
CA LEU A 85 0.01 -11.42 -2.41
C LEU A 85 1.47 -11.88 -2.38
N SER A 86 1.85 -12.81 -3.25
CA SER A 86 3.22 -13.34 -3.32
C SER A 86 4.26 -12.25 -3.61
N PHE A 87 3.93 -11.26 -4.44
CA PHE A 87 4.82 -10.13 -4.71
C PHE A 87 5.12 -9.32 -3.44
N TYR A 88 4.11 -9.01 -2.63
CA TYR A 88 4.30 -8.25 -1.40
C TYR A 88 4.98 -9.07 -0.30
N GLU A 89 4.64 -10.36 -0.18
CA GLU A 89 5.31 -11.27 0.77
C GLU A 89 6.81 -11.41 0.48
N LYS A 90 7.19 -11.61 -0.78
CA LYS A 90 8.60 -11.62 -1.21
C LYS A 90 9.33 -10.29 -0.93
N ASN A 91 8.58 -9.20 -0.80
CA ASN A 91 9.11 -7.88 -0.45
C ASN A 91 9.05 -7.58 1.06
N GLY A 92 8.80 -8.59 1.89
CA GLY A 92 8.85 -8.48 3.35
C GLY A 92 7.59 -7.89 3.98
N PHE A 93 6.47 -7.85 3.24
CA PHE A 93 5.17 -7.62 3.85
C PHE A 93 4.62 -8.92 4.39
N ARG A 94 3.74 -8.83 5.39
CA ARG A 94 2.94 -9.97 5.83
C ARG A 94 1.50 -9.56 6.01
N GLN A 95 0.61 -10.49 5.69
CA GLN A 95 -0.81 -10.32 5.90
C GLN A 95 -1.10 -10.26 7.40
N THR A 96 -1.96 -9.33 7.78
CA THR A 96 -2.49 -9.24 9.14
C THR A 96 -3.76 -10.08 9.25
N SER A 97 -4.28 -10.29 10.45
CA SER A 97 -5.61 -10.85 10.65
C SER A 97 -6.74 -9.89 10.28
N ASN A 98 -6.42 -8.64 9.88
CA ASN A 98 -7.38 -7.57 9.70
C ASN A 98 -7.71 -7.31 8.23
N TYR A 99 -8.93 -6.82 8.01
CA TYR A 99 -9.46 -6.40 6.72
C TYR A 99 -9.93 -4.94 6.78
N LEU A 100 -9.63 -4.18 5.72
CA LEU A 100 -10.27 -2.89 5.47
C LEU A 100 -11.56 -3.15 4.69
N VAL A 101 -12.69 -2.68 5.20
CA VAL A 101 -14.00 -2.83 4.55
C VAL A 101 -14.56 -1.46 4.25
N ASP A 102 -14.90 -1.20 3.00
CA ASP A 102 -15.55 0.03 2.54
C ASP A 102 -16.57 -0.28 1.43
N ASP A 103 -17.07 0.76 0.75
CA ASP A 103 -18.03 0.63 -0.36
C ASP A 103 -17.48 -0.20 -1.55
N GLY A 104 -16.15 -0.32 -1.66
CA GLY A 104 -15.46 -1.16 -2.65
C GLY A 104 -15.33 -2.63 -2.24
N GLY A 105 -15.73 -2.99 -1.02
CA GLY A 105 -15.70 -4.34 -0.49
C GLY A 105 -14.66 -4.54 0.61
N ALA A 106 -14.27 -5.79 0.85
CA ALA A 106 -13.27 -6.15 1.85
C ALA A 106 -11.89 -6.34 1.21
N PHE A 107 -10.85 -5.78 1.83
CA PHE A 107 -9.46 -5.83 1.41
C PHE A 107 -8.57 -6.36 2.54
N SER A 108 -7.69 -7.31 2.22
CA SER A 108 -6.71 -7.84 3.16
C SER A 108 -5.64 -6.80 3.47
N ILE A 109 -5.42 -6.48 4.75
CA ILE A 109 -4.37 -5.54 5.16
C ILE A 109 -3.03 -6.28 5.34
N LEU A 110 -1.99 -5.76 4.70
CA LEU A 110 -0.61 -6.23 4.83
C LEU A 110 0.28 -5.13 5.43
N THR A 111 1.31 -5.53 6.19
CA THR A 111 2.26 -4.59 6.80
C THR A 111 3.71 -5.05 6.65
N SER A 112 4.64 -4.09 6.50
CA SER A 112 6.08 -4.35 6.42
C SER A 112 6.77 -4.53 7.78
N GLY A 113 6.14 -4.14 8.89
CA GLY A 113 6.76 -4.19 10.23
C GLY A 113 6.02 -5.06 11.20
N LYS A 114 6.61 -5.43 12.35
CA LYS A 114 6.17 -6.53 13.26
C LYS A 114 4.79 -6.39 13.92
N LYS A 115 4.24 -5.18 13.98
CA LYS A 115 2.91 -4.92 14.57
C LYS A 115 2.11 -4.02 13.65
N PHE A 116 0.81 -4.29 13.55
CA PHE A 116 -0.16 -3.43 12.91
C PHE A 116 -1.05 -2.82 14.00
N ASN A 117 -1.22 -1.49 13.96
CA ASN A 117 -2.02 -0.76 14.93
C ASN A 117 -3.27 -0.21 14.25
N VAL A 118 -4.40 -0.90 14.46
CA VAL A 118 -5.70 -0.56 13.88
C VAL A 118 -6.07 0.89 14.16
N LYS A 119 -5.98 1.34 15.43
CA LYS A 119 -6.39 2.70 15.83
C LYS A 119 -5.64 3.79 15.07
N LYS A 120 -4.33 3.60 14.89
CA LYS A 120 -3.45 4.56 14.20
C LYS A 120 -3.70 4.58 12.70
N PHE A 121 -3.96 3.42 12.10
CA PHE A 121 -4.35 3.33 10.70
C PHE A 121 -5.72 3.95 10.46
N SER A 122 -6.72 3.66 11.31
CA SER A 122 -8.03 4.32 11.27
C SER A 122 -7.92 5.84 11.40
N HIS A 123 -7.05 6.33 12.29
CA HIS A 123 -6.83 7.77 12.44
C HIS A 123 -6.25 8.39 11.17
N LEU A 124 -5.29 7.72 10.52
CA LEU A 124 -4.72 8.17 9.24
C LEU A 124 -5.80 8.25 8.15
N LEU A 125 -6.64 7.22 8.01
CA LEU A 125 -7.72 7.19 7.01
C LEU A 125 -8.78 8.28 7.25
N LYS A 126 -9.17 8.51 8.50
CA LYS A 126 -10.08 9.60 8.87
C LYS A 126 -9.45 10.96 8.59
N TRP A 127 -8.20 11.15 8.99
CA TRP A 127 -7.49 12.41 8.75
C TRP A 127 -7.36 12.72 7.26
N LEU A 128 -6.97 11.73 6.44
CA LEU A 128 -6.79 11.87 4.99
C LEU A 128 -8.09 12.30 4.27
N SER A 129 -9.23 11.89 4.80
CA SER A 129 -10.55 12.07 4.17
C SER A 129 -11.40 13.14 4.84
N PHE A 130 -10.84 13.94 5.76
CA PHE A 130 -11.61 14.86 6.62
C PHE A 130 -12.75 14.16 7.39
N GLY A 131 -12.62 12.86 7.66
CA GLY A 131 -13.62 12.02 8.30
C GLY A 131 -14.77 11.58 7.39
N LEU A 132 -14.73 11.90 6.09
CA LEU A 132 -15.79 11.59 5.14
C LEU A 132 -15.71 10.16 4.60
N TYR A 133 -14.53 9.53 4.64
CA TYR A 133 -14.37 8.15 4.21
C TYR A 133 -15.00 7.21 5.23
N LYS A 134 -16.00 6.45 4.76
CA LYS A 134 -16.69 5.42 5.54
C LYS A 134 -15.96 4.10 5.35
N PHE A 135 -15.44 3.57 6.44
CA PHE A 135 -14.73 2.30 6.45
C PHE A 135 -14.86 1.62 7.81
N GLU A 136 -14.60 0.32 7.83
CA GLU A 136 -14.44 -0.50 9.02
C GLU A 136 -13.13 -1.28 8.91
N ILE A 137 -12.46 -1.52 10.05
CA ILE A 137 -11.34 -2.48 10.12
C ILE A 137 -11.77 -3.63 11.01
N LYS A 138 -11.90 -4.81 10.43
CA LYS A 138 -12.30 -6.07 11.09
C LYS A 138 -11.11 -6.97 11.30
#